data_AF-A0AAV7JIW5-F1
#
_entry.id   AF-A0AAV7JIW5-F1
#
_cell.length_a   1.000
_cell.length_b   1.000
_cell.length_c   1.000
_cell.angle_alpha   90.00
_cell.angle_beta   90.00
_cell.angle_gamma   90.00
#
_symmetry.space_group_name_H-M   'P 1'
#
loop_
_entity.id
_entity.type
_entity.pdbx_description
1 polymer ?
#
loop_
_entity_poly.entity_id
_entity_poly.type
_entity_poly.pdbx_seq_one_letter_code
_entity_poly.pdbx_strand_id
1 'polypeptide(L)'
;MDDFTPENIFNGDETGLYFRCFPDKGYSIKGTDLPGGKKAKDRITVMLCANMSGTEKDPLLAIGKSKQPRSFPKVLSKLPIRYEATKNAWMTGIHLREVDKKVDSSLRMNKRNICLLADNCSAHPKSVSLTNICLKFLPANTTSIMQPMDMGVIKNWKAHYKSA
;
A
#
# COMPACT_ATOMS: atom_id res chain seq x y z
N MET A 1 -18.04 -0.80 -14.74
CA MET A 1 -16.83 0.06 -14.66
C MET A 1 -16.71 0.89 -15.94
N ASP A 2 -17.72 0.77 -16.80
CA ASP A 2 -17.78 1.21 -18.19
C ASP A 2 -17.91 2.72 -18.30
N ASP A 3 -18.27 3.40 -17.20
CA ASP A 3 -18.31 4.85 -17.08
C ASP A 3 -16.93 5.49 -16.84
N PHE A 4 -15.87 4.68 -16.62
CA PHE A 4 -14.52 5.17 -16.34
C PHE A 4 -13.54 4.66 -17.40
N THR A 5 -12.65 5.54 -17.85
CA THR A 5 -11.52 5.13 -18.70
C THR A 5 -10.51 4.32 -17.87
N PRO A 6 -9.66 3.47 -18.49
CA PRO A 6 -8.63 2.72 -17.77
C PRO A 6 -7.70 3.59 -16.91
N GLU A 7 -7.45 4.84 -17.31
CA GLU A 7 -6.64 5.80 -16.54
C GLU A 7 -7.32 6.24 -15.24
N ASN A 8 -8.64 6.11 -15.16
CA ASN A 8 -9.47 6.51 -14.02
C ASN A 8 -9.97 5.31 -13.21
N ILE A 9 -9.57 4.09 -13.55
CA ILE A 9 -9.81 2.90 -12.74
C ILE A 9 -8.54 2.62 -11.97
N PHE A 10 -8.60 2.72 -10.65
CA PHE A 10 -7.50 2.44 -9.75
C PHE A 10 -7.77 1.17 -8.98
N ASN A 11 -6.70 0.44 -8.67
CA ASN A 11 -6.74 -0.59 -7.65
C ASN A 11 -5.72 -0.23 -6.57
N GLY A 12 -6.10 -0.42 -5.31
CA GLY A 12 -5.24 -0.19 -4.17
C GLY A 12 -5.29 -1.36 -3.20
N ASP A 13 -4.16 -1.65 -2.57
CA ASP A 13 -4.06 -2.71 -1.56
C ASP A 13 -2.84 -2.53 -0.64
N GLU A 14 -2.95 -3.08 0.56
CA GLU A 14 -1.97 -2.98 1.62
C GLU A 14 -1.07 -4.22 1.72
N THR A 15 0.20 -3.97 1.99
CA THR A 15 1.15 -5.04 2.20
C THR A 15 2.13 -4.75 3.33
N GLY A 16 2.54 -5.80 4.03
CA GLY A 16 3.62 -5.71 5.02
C GLY A 16 5.00 -5.69 4.34
N LEU A 17 5.82 -4.68 4.67
CA LEU A 17 7.23 -4.62 4.29
C LEU A 17 8.12 -4.85 5.53
N TYR A 18 8.95 -5.89 5.45
CA TYR A 18 9.97 -6.19 6.47
C TYR A 18 11.30 -5.56 6.07
N PHE A 19 11.45 -4.28 6.39
CA PHE A 19 12.53 -3.42 5.87
C PHE A 19 13.94 -3.75 6.42
N ARG A 20 14.04 -4.60 7.45
CA ARG A 20 15.30 -5.10 8.01
C ARG A 20 15.51 -6.59 7.80
N CYS A 21 14.63 -7.26 7.07
CA CYS A 21 14.75 -8.71 6.88
C CYS A 21 15.90 -9.03 5.94
N PHE A 22 16.68 -10.07 6.28
CA PHE A 22 17.68 -10.62 5.38
C PHE A 22 17.04 -11.18 4.10
N PRO A 23 17.82 -11.30 3.00
CA PRO A 23 17.40 -12.02 1.81
C PRO A 23 16.92 -13.43 2.17
N ASP A 24 15.86 -13.91 1.51
CA ASP A 24 15.28 -15.24 1.79
C ASP A 24 16.21 -16.39 1.37
N LYS A 25 17.29 -16.10 0.63
CA LYS A 25 18.37 -17.02 0.28
C LYS A 25 19.70 -16.37 0.68
N GLY A 26 20.32 -16.87 1.75
CA GLY A 26 21.72 -16.59 2.04
C GLY A 26 22.63 -17.45 1.18
N TYR A 27 23.82 -16.96 0.85
CA TYR A 27 24.89 -17.82 0.34
C TYR A 27 25.34 -18.72 1.49
N SER A 28 24.86 -19.95 1.54
CA SER A 28 25.44 -21.00 2.38
C SER A 28 26.36 -21.88 1.55
N ILE A 29 27.42 -22.37 2.19
CA ILE A 29 28.22 -23.45 1.63
C ILE A 29 27.30 -24.67 1.53
N LYS A 30 27.31 -25.35 0.39
CA LYS A 30 26.49 -26.54 0.15
C LYS A 30 26.84 -27.59 1.23
N GLY A 31 25.92 -27.84 2.15
CA GLY A 31 26.12 -28.78 3.28
C GLY A 31 26.27 -28.15 4.67
N THR A 32 26.17 -26.82 4.82
CA THR A 32 26.12 -26.16 6.14
C THR A 32 24.77 -25.49 6.38
N ASP A 33 24.12 -25.83 7.49
CA ASP A 33 22.97 -25.08 7.99
C ASP A 33 23.41 -23.67 8.40
N LEU A 34 22.69 -22.64 7.93
CA LEU A 34 22.94 -21.27 8.37
C LEU A 34 22.50 -21.13 9.84
N PRO A 35 23.38 -20.74 10.77
CA PRO A 35 22.99 -20.54 12.15
C PRO A 35 21.98 -19.38 12.27
N GLY A 36 20.72 -19.71 12.54
CA GLY A 36 19.92 -19.04 13.58
C GLY A 36 19.78 -17.52 13.56
N GLY A 37 19.77 -16.86 12.41
CA GLY A 37 19.39 -15.45 12.34
C GLY A 37 17.90 -15.26 12.61
N LYS A 38 17.51 -14.67 13.76
CA LYS A 38 16.11 -14.21 13.95
C LYS A 38 15.77 -13.25 12.81
N LYS A 39 14.81 -13.61 11.94
CA LYS A 39 14.31 -12.68 10.92
C LYS A 39 13.91 -11.38 11.61
N ALA A 40 14.46 -10.26 11.18
CA ALA A 40 14.07 -8.96 11.72
C ALA A 40 12.56 -8.80 11.49
N LYS A 41 11.80 -8.75 12.59
CA LYS A 41 10.33 -8.63 12.58
C LYS A 41 9.88 -7.17 12.44
N ASP A 42 10.82 -6.26 12.22
CA ASP A 42 10.53 -4.85 12.01
C ASP A 42 9.76 -4.70 10.69
N ARG A 43 8.47 -4.42 10.85
CA ARG A 43 7.48 -4.36 9.78
C ARG A 43 6.88 -2.96 9.74
N ILE A 44 6.73 -2.44 8.53
CA ILE A 44 5.84 -1.33 8.24
C ILE A 44 4.73 -1.83 7.31
N THR A 45 3.57 -1.18 7.34
CA THR A 45 2.54 -1.40 6.33
C THR A 45 2.72 -0.39 5.22
N VAL A 46 2.59 -0.82 3.97
CA VAL A 46 2.65 0.06 2.80
C VAL A 46 1.43 -0.21 1.95
N MET A 47 0.70 0.85 1.59
CA MET A 47 -0.38 0.77 0.61
C MET A 47 0.15 1.19 -0.75
N LEU A 48 -0.11 0.37 -1.76
CA LEU A 48 0.18 0.64 -3.15
C LEU A 48 -1.13 0.92 -3.87
N CYS A 49 -1.14 1.90 -4.75
CA CYS A 49 -2.30 2.22 -5.58
C CYS A 49 -1.83 2.68 -6.97
N ALA A 50 -2.44 2.14 -8.02
CA ALA A 50 -2.09 2.43 -9.41
C ALA A 50 -3.32 2.29 -10.29
N ASN A 51 -3.30 2.98 -11.44
CA ASN A 51 -4.39 2.89 -12.40
C ASN A 51 -4.27 1.65 -13.31
N MET A 52 -5.39 1.29 -13.94
CA MET A 52 -5.51 0.10 -14.78
C MET A 52 -4.66 0.18 -16.04
N SER A 53 -4.41 1.38 -16.58
CA SER A 53 -3.51 1.57 -17.73
C SER A 53 -2.02 1.52 -17.35
N GLY A 54 -1.67 1.53 -16.06
CA GLY A 54 -0.30 1.50 -15.57
C GLY A 54 0.49 2.80 -15.78
N THR A 55 -0.17 3.88 -16.21
CA THR A 55 0.45 5.19 -16.46
C THR A 55 0.61 6.03 -15.20
N GLU A 56 -0.18 5.75 -14.16
CA GLU A 56 -0.22 6.53 -12.92
C GLU A 56 -0.11 5.63 -11.70
N LYS A 57 0.73 6.06 -10.75
CA LYS A 57 0.89 5.45 -9.42
C LYS A 57 0.64 6.54 -8.39
N ASP A 58 -0.27 6.29 -7.45
CA ASP A 58 -0.46 7.17 -6.31
C ASP A 58 0.78 7.07 -5.39
N PRO A 59 1.23 8.16 -4.76
CA PRO A 59 2.33 8.11 -3.80
C PRO A 59 2.09 7.06 -2.72
N LEU A 60 3.11 6.23 -2.47
CA LEU A 60 3.04 5.18 -1.45
C LEU A 60 2.62 5.78 -0.10
N LEU A 61 1.70 5.10 0.57
CA LEU A 61 1.37 5.39 1.96
C LEU A 61 2.08 4.38 2.85
N ALA A 62 3.08 4.82 3.59
CA ALA A 62 3.81 4.01 4.56
C ALA A 62 3.31 4.30 5.98
N ILE A 63 3.06 3.24 6.73
CA ILE A 63 2.60 3.28 8.13
C ILE A 63 3.62 2.58 9.01
N GLY A 64 4.26 3.36 9.88
CA GLY A 64 5.19 2.85 10.89
C GLY A 64 4.63 2.97 12.31
N LYS A 65 5.50 2.66 13.29
CA LYS A 65 5.16 2.78 14.72
C LYS A 65 5.45 4.15 15.31
N SER A 66 6.52 4.80 14.84
CA SER A 66 6.96 6.10 15.38
C SER A 66 6.39 7.23 14.54
N LYS A 67 5.83 8.27 15.17
CA LYS A 67 5.43 9.49 14.45
C LYS A 67 6.60 10.17 13.74
N GLN A 68 7.80 10.08 14.30
CA GLN A 68 9.03 10.62 13.73
C GLN A 68 10.14 9.57 13.86
N PRO A 69 10.32 8.69 12.87
CA PRO A 69 11.46 7.77 12.86
C PRO A 69 12.77 8.54 12.85
N ARG A 70 13.77 8.09 13.62
CA ARG A 70 15.10 8.73 13.67
C ARG A 70 15.82 8.70 12.32
N SER A 71 15.53 7.71 11.49
CA SER A 71 16.07 7.57 10.13
C SER A 71 15.39 8.45 9.10
N PHE A 72 14.30 9.14 9.45
CA PHE A 72 13.53 9.98 8.54
C PHE A 72 13.95 11.45 8.71
N PRO A 73 13.83 12.29 7.66
CA PRO A 73 14.08 13.71 7.78
C PRO A 73 13.14 14.34 8.81
N LYS A 74 13.60 15.40 9.49
CA LYS A 74 12.79 16.16 10.46
C LYS A 74 11.48 16.70 9.86
N VAL A 75 11.50 16.96 8.56
CA VAL A 75 10.33 17.41 7.79
C VAL A 75 9.85 16.26 6.92
N LEU A 76 8.82 15.55 7.37
CA LEU A 76 8.30 14.34 6.70
C LEU A 76 7.74 14.62 5.31
N SER A 77 7.23 15.83 5.05
CA SER A 77 6.71 16.21 3.72
C SER A 77 7.79 16.29 2.64
N LYS A 78 9.08 16.23 3.01
CA LYS A 78 10.19 16.10 2.05
C LYS A 78 10.34 14.69 1.49
N LEU A 79 9.69 13.70 2.10
CA LEU A 79 9.71 12.34 1.60
C LEU A 79 8.86 12.23 0.33
N PRO A 80 9.27 11.42 -0.66
CA PRO A 80 8.48 11.16 -1.85
C PRO A 80 7.29 10.22 -1.60
N ILE A 81 6.93 10.01 -0.32
CA ILE A 81 5.87 9.11 0.13
C ILE A 81 5.03 9.80 1.19
N ARG A 82 3.77 9.37 1.33
CA ARG A 82 2.94 9.75 2.48
C ARG A 82 3.34 8.86 3.66
N TYR A 83 3.57 9.45 4.82
CA TYR A 83 3.92 8.73 6.03
C TYR A 83 2.92 9.00 7.15
N GLU A 84 2.43 7.93 7.76
CA GLU A 84 1.57 7.96 8.94
C GLU A 84 2.11 7.01 10.02
N ALA A 85 1.66 7.15 11.26
CA ALA A 85 2.13 6.31 12.36
C ALA A 85 0.97 5.78 13.22
N THR A 86 0.96 4.47 13.43
CA THR A 86 0.01 3.78 14.31
C THR A 86 0.76 2.92 15.33
N LYS A 87 0.18 2.69 16.51
CA LYS A 87 0.84 1.93 17.60
C LYS A 87 1.40 0.58 17.14
N ASN A 88 0.70 -0.10 16.24
CA ASN A 88 1.07 -1.42 15.76
C ASN A 88 1.73 -1.43 14.37
N ALA A 89 1.79 -0.30 13.66
CA ALA A 89 2.11 -0.25 12.22
C ALA A 89 1.17 -1.12 11.38
N TRP A 90 -0.13 -1.02 11.64
CA TRP A 90 -1.21 -1.58 10.82
C TRP A 90 -2.05 -0.44 10.30
N MET A 91 -2.68 -0.64 9.14
CA MET A 91 -3.75 0.23 8.67
C MET A 91 -4.95 0.08 9.60
N THR A 92 -5.60 1.19 9.93
CA THR A 92 -6.93 1.17 10.56
C THR A 92 -7.90 1.91 9.66
N GLY A 93 -9.19 1.57 9.72
CA GLY A 93 -10.20 2.21 8.88
C GLY A 93 -10.27 3.73 9.02
N ILE A 94 -9.90 4.26 10.18
CA ILE A 94 -9.81 5.71 10.41
C ILE A 94 -8.69 6.34 9.57
N HIS A 95 -7.51 5.72 9.52
CA HIS A 95 -6.38 6.25 8.74
C HIS A 95 -6.67 6.17 7.25
N LEU A 96 -7.23 5.05 6.81
CA LEU A 96 -7.62 4.86 5.42
C LEU A 96 -8.66 5.91 4.99
N ARG A 97 -9.69 6.14 5.83
CA ARG A 97 -10.69 7.20 5.59
C ARG A 97 -10.08 8.59 5.42
N GLU A 98 -9.14 8.97 6.28
CA GLU A 98 -8.51 10.28 6.20
C GLU A 98 -7.63 10.42 4.95
N VAL A 99 -7.00 9.33 4.51
CA VAL A 99 -6.27 9.28 3.24
C VAL A 99 -7.23 9.41 2.07
N ASP A 100 -8.31 8.64 2.05
CA ASP A 100 -9.32 8.69 0.99
C ASP A 100 -9.94 10.09 0.84
N LYS A 101 -10.25 10.76 1.96
CA LYS A 101 -10.75 12.15 1.93
C LYS A 101 -9.73 13.14 1.34
N LYS A 102 -8.45 12.98 1.64
CA LYS A 102 -7.38 13.82 1.08
C LYS A 102 -7.26 13.60 -0.43
N VAL A 103 -7.30 12.34 -0.87
CA VAL A 103 -7.29 11.97 -2.29
C VAL A 103 -8.54 12.51 -2.99
N ASP A 104 -9.72 12.30 -2.44
CA ASP A 104 -11.00 12.79 -2.98
C ASP A 104 -11.01 14.32 -3.11
N SER A 105 -10.45 15.04 -2.12
CA SER A 105 -10.33 16.49 -2.19
C SER A 105 -9.35 16.95 -3.26
N SER A 106 -8.25 16.24 -3.47
CA SER A 106 -7.33 16.51 -4.58
C SER A 106 -7.99 16.26 -5.93
N LEU A 107 -8.73 15.16 -6.09
CA LEU A 107 -9.48 14.85 -7.29
C LEU A 107 -10.54 15.90 -7.61
N ARG A 108 -11.23 16.40 -6.58
CA ARG A 108 -12.21 17.50 -6.71
C ARG A 108 -11.58 18.78 -7.23
N MET A 109 -10.43 19.17 -6.67
CA MET A 109 -9.68 20.34 -7.17
C MET A 109 -9.26 20.17 -8.63
N ASN A 110 -8.92 18.93 -9.02
CA ASN A 110 -8.55 18.58 -10.39
C ASN A 110 -9.76 18.26 -11.30
N LYS A 111 -11.00 18.39 -10.81
CA LYS A 111 -12.23 18.04 -11.54
C LYS A 111 -12.21 16.63 -12.15
N ARG A 112 -11.58 15.68 -11.46
CA ARG A 112 -11.40 14.30 -11.89
C ARG A 112 -12.26 13.37 -11.05
N ASN A 113 -12.86 12.36 -11.68
CA ASN A 113 -13.55 11.28 -11.00
C ASN A 113 -12.83 9.96 -11.28
N ILE A 114 -12.67 9.13 -10.26
CA ILE A 114 -12.05 7.81 -10.40
C ILE A 114 -12.93 6.72 -9.81
N CYS A 115 -12.72 5.49 -10.26
CA CYS A 115 -13.21 4.29 -9.59
C CYS A 115 -12.04 3.65 -8.84
N LEU A 116 -12.17 3.46 -7.53
CA LEU A 116 -11.17 2.77 -6.71
C LEU A 116 -11.68 1.37 -6.38
N LEU A 117 -10.93 0.36 -6.82
CA LEU A 117 -11.14 -1.04 -6.49
C LEU A 117 -10.35 -1.38 -5.22
N ALA A 118 -11.07 -1.76 -4.17
CA ALA A 118 -10.51 -2.15 -2.88
C ALA A 118 -10.91 -3.59 -2.52
N ASP A 119 -10.11 -4.24 -1.69
CA ASP A 119 -10.47 -5.54 -1.11
C ASP A 119 -11.64 -5.38 -0.11
N ASN A 120 -12.34 -6.47 0.19
CA ASN A 120 -13.44 -6.45 1.16
C ASN A 120 -12.92 -6.53 2.61
N CYS A 121 -11.92 -5.72 2.95
CA CYS A 121 -11.38 -5.64 4.30
C CYS A 121 -12.36 -4.94 5.25
N SER A 122 -12.50 -5.49 6.47
CA SER A 122 -13.35 -4.92 7.53
C SER A 122 -12.90 -3.53 8.01
N ALA A 123 -11.68 -3.12 7.67
CA ALA A 123 -11.18 -1.78 7.92
C ALA A 123 -11.76 -0.73 6.97
N HIS A 124 -12.28 -1.11 5.80
CA HIS A 124 -12.91 -0.14 4.90
C HIS A 124 -14.19 0.40 5.52
N PRO A 125 -14.33 1.73 5.68
CA PRO A 125 -15.52 2.27 6.31
C PRO A 125 -16.70 2.10 5.37
N LYS A 126 -17.74 1.40 5.84
CA LYS A 126 -19.01 1.21 5.11
C LYS A 126 -19.74 2.53 4.80
N SER A 127 -19.29 3.66 5.36
CA SER A 127 -19.90 4.98 5.22
C SER A 127 -18.86 6.12 5.18
N VAL A 128 -17.98 6.13 4.19
CA VAL A 128 -17.29 7.37 3.79
C VAL A 128 -18.09 8.06 2.69
N SER A 129 -18.49 9.30 2.90
CA SER A 129 -18.99 10.15 1.82
C SER A 129 -17.80 10.67 1.02
N LEU A 130 -17.57 10.07 -0.15
CA LEU A 130 -16.59 10.48 -1.16
C LEU A 130 -17.37 10.99 -2.37
N THR A 131 -16.97 12.13 -2.94
CA THR A 131 -17.72 12.76 -4.05
C THR A 131 -17.12 12.46 -5.42
N ASN A 132 -15.82 12.23 -5.48
CA ASN A 132 -15.03 12.06 -6.70
C ASN A 132 -14.38 10.67 -6.79
N ILE A 133 -14.46 9.87 -5.72
CA ILE A 133 -14.06 8.46 -5.71
C ILE A 133 -15.30 7.56 -5.67
N CYS A 134 -15.51 6.79 -6.74
CA CYS A 134 -16.43 5.67 -6.76
C CYS A 134 -15.73 4.44 -6.18
N LEU A 135 -15.89 4.21 -4.88
CA LEU A 135 -15.31 3.06 -4.20
C LEU A 135 -16.10 1.78 -4.52
N LYS A 136 -15.44 0.76 -5.06
CA LYS A 136 -16.01 -0.56 -5.32
C LYS A 136 -15.19 -1.64 -4.63
N PHE A 137 -15.90 -2.52 -3.93
CA PHE A 137 -15.28 -3.66 -3.25
C PHE A 137 -15.26 -4.88 -4.16
N LEU A 138 -14.14 -5.58 -4.18
CA LEU A 138 -14.04 -6.89 -4.81
C LEU A 138 -14.91 -7.90 -4.05
N PRO A 139 -15.45 -8.93 -4.71
CA PRO A 139 -16.22 -9.98 -4.05
C PRO A 139 -15.40 -10.66 -2.95
N ALA A 140 -16.06 -11.07 -1.87
CA ALA A 140 -15.40 -11.79 -0.78
C ALA A 140 -14.64 -13.02 -1.30
N ASN A 141 -13.47 -13.30 -0.73
CA ASN A 141 -12.61 -14.45 -1.06
C ASN A 141 -12.08 -14.47 -2.51
N THR A 142 -12.07 -13.35 -3.23
CA THR A 142 -11.51 -13.27 -4.59
C THR A 142 -10.14 -12.59 -4.66
N THR A 143 -9.59 -12.13 -3.53
CA THR A 143 -8.35 -11.32 -3.50
C THR A 143 -7.20 -12.00 -4.24
N SER A 144 -6.93 -13.27 -3.93
CA SER A 144 -5.83 -14.03 -4.56
C SER A 144 -5.98 -14.29 -6.06
N ILE A 145 -7.18 -14.09 -6.62
CA ILE A 145 -7.51 -14.44 -8.01
C ILE A 145 -7.76 -13.19 -8.85
N MET A 146 -8.34 -12.14 -8.26
CA MET A 146 -8.88 -11.00 -8.99
C MET A 146 -8.25 -9.67 -8.60
N GLN A 147 -7.51 -9.58 -7.49
CA GLN A 147 -6.97 -8.31 -7.01
C GLN A 147 -5.62 -8.01 -7.69
N PRO A 148 -5.56 -6.99 -8.57
CA PRO A 148 -4.37 -6.76 -9.40
C PRO A 148 -3.06 -6.55 -8.63
N MET A 149 -3.09 -5.93 -7.43
CA MET A 149 -1.83 -5.73 -6.70
C MET A 149 -1.22 -7.03 -6.19
N ASP A 150 -2.04 -7.97 -5.70
CA ASP A 150 -1.61 -9.29 -5.22
C ASP A 150 -1.19 -10.21 -6.37
N MET A 151 -1.72 -9.99 -7.58
CA MET A 151 -1.38 -10.77 -8.77
C MET A 151 0.02 -10.49 -9.35
N GLY A 152 0.79 -9.58 -8.76
CA GLY A 152 2.21 -9.45 -9.11
C GLY A 152 2.84 -8.10 -8.79
N VAL A 153 2.06 -7.02 -8.69
CA VAL A 153 2.61 -5.67 -8.44
C VAL A 153 3.30 -5.61 -7.09
N ILE A 154 2.64 -6.06 -6.01
CA ILE A 154 3.22 -6.10 -4.66
C ILE A 154 4.46 -6.98 -4.62
N LYS A 155 4.40 -8.16 -5.25
CA LYS A 155 5.51 -9.11 -5.30
C LYS A 155 6.74 -8.48 -5.97
N ASN A 156 6.54 -7.87 -7.14
CA ASN A 156 7.61 -7.22 -7.90
C ASN A 156 8.15 -6.00 -7.16
N TRP A 157 7.28 -5.17 -6.57
CA TRP A 157 7.70 -4.03 -5.77
C TRP A 157 8.59 -4.44 -4.58
N LYS A 158 8.21 -5.50 -3.85
CA LYS A 158 9.05 -6.05 -2.77
C LYS A 158 10.36 -6.63 -3.27
N ALA A 159 10.37 -7.26 -4.45
CA ALA A 159 11.59 -7.78 -5.05
C ALA A 159 12.57 -6.64 -5.39
N HIS A 160 12.07 -5.57 -6.02
CA HIS A 160 12.87 -4.37 -6.30
C HIS A 160 13.40 -3.70 -5.04
N TYR A 161 12.60 -3.62 -3.98
CA TYR A 161 13.05 -3.08 -2.69
C TYR A 161 14.21 -3.89 -2.10
N LYS A 162 14.20 -5.22 -2.23
CA LYS A 162 15.27 -6.09 -1.70
C LYS A 162 16.53 -6.10 -2.57
N SER A 163 16.42 -5.72 -3.84
CA SER A 163 17.56 -5.68 -4.77
C SER A 163 18.27 -4.34 -4.83
N ALA A 164 17.65 -3.28 -4.29
CA ALA A 164 18.22 -1.93 -4.19
C ALA A 164 19.13 -1.80 -2.97
#